data_AF-A0A0D3V7X1-F1
#
_entry.id   AF-A0A0D3V7X1-F1
#
_cell.length_a   1.000
_cell.length_b   1.000
_cell.length_c   1.000
_cell.angle_alpha   90.00
_cell.angle_beta   90.00
_cell.angle_gamma   90.00
#
_symmetry.space_group_name_H-M   'P 1'
#
loop_
_entity.id
_entity.type
_entity.pdbx_description
1 polymer ?
#
loop_
_entity_poly.entity_id
_entity_poly.type
_entity_poly.pdbx_seq_one_letter_code
_entity_poly.pdbx_strand_id
1 'polypeptide(L)'
;MLKKVFRPFWSYDVHKTEEWLSSMAEKGYYLVKLNRGTRYFFFEKGDSKRITYRIGFNKMHENSLSKALLHDGWTKVLQSRHWYVLSNENPHEQIKTSPVREGIIKHNRVIMYIFGSILIYLTTMSILFGTIISLVAFSQDEPFRVIESPYWILTYIYISALLVLLVMSIYSVIKVNKSNKKLINENIQQNKLHRVDHDEERLSKNAEKKLKHSGQMVVKRKFGWMYAPDKLEKWLETMEEQGHHLYRISKTGTVFYFLKSRPRKISYCADFQNMADESYNDIHRDSGWKSAFISNSSFQKWTLWSREYSEGEERPQIYSDKSHHLKHARRLAITYSCLFLPLVILNIINIRSSTEWMFTNNIDKIQMMNTISVGLVILTLGSFSVRTWLYYMRLRKRYDYNL
;
A
#
# COMPACT_ATOMS: atom_id res chain seq x y z
N MET A 1 20.67 33.08 23.04
CA MET A 1 20.95 33.33 21.61
C MET A 1 20.11 32.37 20.77
N LEU A 2 19.37 32.88 19.78
CA LEU A 2 18.44 32.07 18.97
C LEU A 2 19.11 31.63 17.66
N LYS A 3 19.30 30.33 17.47
CA LYS A 3 19.91 29.74 16.26
C LYS A 3 18.83 29.26 15.31
N LYS A 4 18.89 29.68 14.04
CA LYS A 4 17.95 29.29 13.00
C LYS A 4 18.62 28.35 12.00
N VAL A 5 18.02 27.18 11.73
CA VAL A 5 18.57 26.19 10.79
C VAL A 5 17.52 25.79 9.76
N PHE A 6 17.87 25.91 8.48
CA PHE A 6 17.05 25.42 7.37
C PHE A 6 17.27 23.92 7.17
N ARG A 7 16.19 23.13 7.14
CA ARG A 7 16.27 21.69 6.87
C ARG A 7 15.17 21.29 5.90
N PRO A 8 15.40 21.37 4.57
CA PRO A 8 14.40 20.95 3.60
C PRO A 8 14.15 19.45 3.73
N PHE A 9 12.94 19.00 3.38
CA PHE A 9 12.55 17.58 3.42
C PHE A 9 12.71 16.89 4.78
N TRP A 10 12.76 17.63 5.89
CA TRP A 10 12.88 17.06 7.24
C TRP A 10 11.79 16.00 7.54
N SER A 11 10.60 16.16 6.96
CA SER A 11 9.48 15.24 7.15
C SER A 11 9.59 13.95 6.33
N TYR A 12 10.49 13.87 5.34
CA TYR A 12 10.68 12.67 4.52
C TYR A 12 11.37 11.56 5.31
N ASP A 13 12.33 11.94 6.15
CA ASP A 13 13.17 11.03 6.94
C ASP A 13 13.18 11.54 8.38
N VAL A 14 12.15 11.10 9.11
CA VAL A 14 11.86 11.61 10.45
C VAL A 14 12.91 11.13 11.44
N HIS A 15 13.41 9.89 11.29
CA HIS A 15 14.52 9.36 12.09
C HIS A 15 15.77 10.21 11.99
N LYS A 16 16.22 10.53 10.76
CA LYS A 16 17.38 11.41 10.60
C LYS A 16 17.16 12.80 11.18
N THR A 17 15.92 13.25 11.25
CA THR A 17 15.58 14.53 11.87
C THR A 17 15.59 14.42 13.40
N GLU A 18 15.09 13.33 13.97
CA GLU A 18 15.15 13.02 15.41
C GLU A 18 16.59 12.87 15.92
N GLU A 19 17.42 12.09 15.22
CA GLU A 19 18.85 11.94 15.51
C GLU A 19 19.57 13.29 15.47
N TRP A 20 19.25 14.10 14.46
CA TRP A 20 19.82 15.43 14.35
C TRP A 20 19.35 16.38 15.47
N LEU A 21 18.07 16.37 15.85
CA LEU A 21 17.58 17.16 16.98
C LEU A 21 18.28 16.76 18.28
N SER A 22 18.48 15.47 18.50
CA SER A 22 19.20 14.93 19.66
C SER A 22 20.65 15.41 19.67
N SER A 23 21.34 15.36 18.51
CA SER A 23 22.69 15.90 18.35
C SER A 23 22.80 17.43 18.55
N MET A 24 21.70 18.16 18.37
CA MET A 24 21.65 19.61 18.64
C MET A 24 21.53 19.86 20.13
N ALA A 25 20.73 19.09 20.87
CA ALA A 25 20.64 19.18 22.33
C ALA A 25 21.95 18.81 23.03
N GLU A 26 22.70 17.82 22.52
CA GLU A 26 24.05 17.50 22.99
C GLU A 26 25.04 18.66 22.78
N LYS A 27 24.76 19.55 21.83
CA LYS A 27 25.55 20.77 21.60
C LYS A 27 25.02 21.98 22.39
N GLY A 28 24.04 21.77 23.28
CA GLY A 28 23.39 22.82 24.04
C GLY A 28 22.39 23.66 23.25
N TYR A 29 21.78 23.12 22.20
CA TYR A 29 20.74 23.79 21.40
C TYR A 29 19.40 23.09 21.52
N TYR A 30 18.46 23.70 22.25
CA TYR A 30 17.12 23.16 22.47
C TYR A 30 16.12 23.67 21.44
N LEU A 31 15.31 22.76 20.91
CA LEU A 31 14.29 23.11 19.93
C LEU A 31 13.15 23.90 20.59
N VAL A 32 12.93 25.14 20.14
CA VAL A 32 11.85 26.01 20.64
C VAL A 32 10.71 26.11 19.64
N LYS A 33 11.02 26.20 18.34
CA LYS A 33 10.01 26.41 17.31
C LYS A 33 10.33 25.69 16.02
N LEU A 34 9.29 25.21 15.37
CA LEU A 34 9.33 24.61 14.04
C LEU A 34 8.37 25.35 13.11
N ASN A 35 8.90 25.97 12.06
CA ASN A 35 8.08 26.50 10.97
C ASN A 35 8.00 25.48 9.83
N ARG A 36 6.85 24.83 9.72
CA ARG A 36 6.58 23.81 8.70
C ARG A 36 6.60 24.33 7.25
N GLY A 37 6.20 25.59 7.03
CA GLY A 37 6.10 26.17 5.69
C GLY A 37 7.47 26.53 5.15
N THR A 38 8.24 27.27 5.94
CA THR A 38 9.59 27.71 5.56
C THR A 38 10.68 26.68 5.86
N ARG A 39 10.33 25.55 6.50
CA ARG A 39 11.25 24.44 6.85
C ARG A 39 12.41 24.86 7.77
N TYR A 40 12.19 25.87 8.60
CA TYR A 40 13.15 26.34 9.58
C TYR A 40 12.86 25.81 10.97
N PHE A 41 13.94 25.41 11.65
CA PHE A 41 13.98 25.05 13.07
C PHE A 41 14.67 26.18 13.82
N PHE A 42 14.10 26.55 14.97
CA PHE A 42 14.63 27.60 15.84
C PHE A 42 15.03 26.98 17.17
N PHE A 43 16.26 27.27 17.58
CA PHE A 43 16.86 26.72 18.77
C PHE A 43 17.27 27.83 19.73
N GLU A 44 17.18 27.52 21.01
CA GLU A 44 17.73 28.34 22.09
C GLU A 44 18.99 27.68 22.65
N LYS A 45 19.99 28.49 22.96
CA LYS A 45 21.23 28.02 23.58
C LYS A 45 20.99 27.80 25.07
N GLY A 46 21.29 26.60 25.55
CA GLY A 46 21.35 26.25 26.97
C GLY A 46 22.42 25.18 27.20
N ASP A 47 22.25 24.40 28.27
CA ASP A 47 23.26 23.40 28.66
C ASP A 47 23.28 22.19 27.73
N SER A 48 24.41 21.49 27.65
CA SER A 48 24.49 20.22 26.92
C SER A 48 23.71 19.13 27.67
N LYS A 49 22.67 18.58 27.05
CA LYS A 49 21.90 17.45 27.59
C LYS A 49 21.68 16.37 26.53
N ARG A 50 21.67 15.11 26.97
CA ARG A 50 21.24 13.98 26.13
C ARG A 50 19.73 13.89 26.14
N ILE A 51 19.09 14.52 25.16
CA ILE A 51 17.63 14.49 25.00
C ILE A 51 17.28 13.65 23.79
N THR A 52 16.38 12.68 23.98
CA THR A 52 15.79 11.91 22.89
C THR A 52 14.57 12.64 22.35
N TYR A 53 14.61 13.07 21.09
CA TYR A 53 13.44 13.67 20.43
C TYR A 53 12.67 12.64 19.60
N ARG A 54 11.34 12.71 19.65
CA ARG A 54 10.46 11.93 18.78
C ARG A 54 9.42 12.83 18.13
N ILE A 55 9.25 12.69 16.83
CA ILE A 55 8.29 13.46 16.04
C ILE A 55 7.06 12.59 15.80
N GLY A 56 5.88 13.15 15.99
CA GLY A 56 4.63 12.49 15.63
C GLY A 56 3.80 13.33 14.67
N PHE A 57 2.83 12.68 14.03
CA PHE A 57 1.88 13.33 13.15
C PHE A 57 0.46 12.88 13.51
N ASN A 58 -0.30 13.70 14.23
CA ASN A 58 -1.73 13.53 14.53
C ASN A 58 -2.34 14.86 14.96
N LYS A 59 -3.67 14.99 14.88
CA LYS A 59 -4.40 16.06 15.59
C LYS A 59 -4.33 15.74 17.09
N MET A 60 -3.42 16.40 17.82
CA MET A 60 -3.43 16.38 19.28
C MET A 60 -4.19 17.59 19.81
N HIS A 61 -5.08 17.37 20.78
CA HIS A 61 -5.57 18.45 21.63
C HIS A 61 -4.48 18.83 22.64
N GLU A 62 -4.50 20.04 23.17
CA GLU A 62 -3.35 20.65 23.88
C GLU A 62 -2.74 19.78 24.99
N ASN A 63 -3.53 18.89 25.63
CA ASN A 63 -3.12 18.00 26.73
C ASN A 63 -3.18 16.48 26.45
N SER A 64 -3.25 16.02 25.19
CA SER A 64 -3.59 14.61 24.89
C SER A 64 -2.39 13.66 24.67
N LEU A 65 -1.37 13.65 25.54
CA LEU A 65 -0.46 12.49 25.58
C LEU A 65 -1.16 11.31 26.25
N SER A 66 -0.87 10.08 25.81
CA SER A 66 -1.36 8.89 26.51
C SER A 66 -0.70 8.80 27.89
N LYS A 67 -1.45 8.30 28.89
CA LYS A 67 -0.93 8.09 30.25
C LYS A 67 0.35 7.26 30.27
N ALA A 68 0.47 6.29 29.37
CA ALA A 68 1.66 5.47 29.21
C ALA A 68 2.90 6.27 28.79
N LEU A 69 2.76 7.21 27.84
CA LEU A 69 3.89 8.05 27.41
C LEU A 69 4.31 9.03 28.51
N LEU A 70 3.36 9.62 29.23
CA LEU A 70 3.66 10.50 30.36
C LEU A 70 4.40 9.76 31.48
N HIS A 71 3.96 8.54 31.81
CA HIS A 71 4.60 7.70 32.81
C HIS A 71 6.03 7.30 32.43
N ASP A 72 6.31 7.14 31.13
CA ASP A 72 7.64 6.81 30.61
C ASP A 72 8.55 8.05 30.43
N GLY A 73 8.10 9.22 30.88
CA GLY A 73 8.88 10.46 30.89
C GLY A 73 8.80 11.30 29.61
N TRP A 74 7.87 11.01 28.70
CA TRP A 74 7.70 11.82 27.49
C TRP A 74 6.97 13.13 27.78
N THR A 75 7.57 14.24 27.36
CA THR A 75 6.99 15.58 27.44
C THR A 75 6.83 16.19 26.04
N LYS A 76 5.77 16.98 25.84
CA LYS A 76 5.54 17.67 24.57
C LYS A 76 6.36 18.95 24.53
N VAL A 77 7.25 19.06 23.54
CA VAL A 77 8.09 20.24 23.31
C VAL A 77 7.33 21.30 22.53
N LEU A 78 6.73 20.90 21.41
CA LEU A 78 5.99 21.80 20.54
C LEU A 78 4.96 21.06 19.70
N GLN A 79 4.01 21.83 19.17
CA GLN A 79 3.06 21.36 18.17
C GLN A 79 2.89 22.43 17.09
N SER A 80 2.97 21.99 15.83
CA SER A 80 2.75 22.79 14.64
C SER A 80 1.71 22.10 13.76
N ARG A 81 0.44 22.52 13.93
CA ARG A 81 -0.73 21.89 13.29
C ARG A 81 -0.83 20.40 13.67
N HIS A 82 -0.62 19.50 12.72
CA HIS A 82 -0.67 18.04 12.92
C HIS A 82 0.68 17.45 13.33
N TRP A 83 1.77 18.22 13.24
CA TRP A 83 3.09 17.77 13.66
C TRP A 83 3.29 18.12 15.13
N TYR A 84 3.83 17.20 15.90
CA TYR A 84 4.25 17.46 17.27
C TYR A 84 5.62 16.83 17.52
N VAL A 85 6.36 17.40 18.47
CA VAL A 85 7.66 16.90 18.89
C VAL A 85 7.60 16.62 20.38
N LEU A 86 7.98 15.41 20.75
CA LEU A 86 8.14 14.96 22.12
C LEU A 86 9.63 14.88 22.47
N SER A 87 9.95 15.12 23.73
CA SER A 87 11.27 14.92 24.31
C SER A 87 11.20 13.93 25.46
N ASN A 88 12.28 13.18 25.64
CA ASN A 88 12.52 12.35 26.82
C ASN A 88 13.99 12.52 27.23
N GLU A 89 14.23 12.82 28.51
CA GLU A 89 15.58 13.00 29.07
C GLU A 89 16.17 11.69 29.61
N ASN A 90 15.37 10.62 29.70
CA ASN A 90 15.83 9.32 30.17
C ASN A 90 16.80 8.68 29.15
N PRO A 91 17.79 7.89 29.62
CA PRO A 91 18.67 7.11 28.75
C PRO A 91 17.88 6.24 27.78
N HIS A 92 18.35 6.11 26.53
CA HIS A 92 17.65 5.39 25.47
C HIS A 92 17.29 3.94 25.84
N GLU A 93 18.06 3.30 26.73
CA GLU A 93 17.83 1.94 27.22
C GLU A 93 16.62 1.80 28.16
N GLN A 94 16.22 2.89 28.82
CA GLN A 94 15.09 2.91 29.75
C GLN A 94 13.77 3.26 29.08
N ILE A 95 13.81 3.82 27.86
CA ILE A 95 12.63 4.21 27.08
C ILE A 95 11.99 2.94 26.51
N LYS A 96 10.87 2.51 27.11
CA LYS A 96 10.14 1.33 26.67
C LYS A 96 8.99 1.67 25.72
N THR A 97 8.46 2.88 25.82
CA THR A 97 7.32 3.34 25.02
C THR A 97 7.74 4.34 23.97
N SER A 98 7.09 4.29 22.80
CA SER A 98 7.34 5.23 21.72
C SER A 98 6.01 5.72 21.12
N PRO A 99 5.95 6.94 20.59
CA PRO A 99 4.72 7.46 20.01
C PRO A 99 4.32 6.69 18.74
N VAL A 100 3.01 6.55 18.54
CA VAL A 100 2.43 5.88 17.36
C VAL A 100 2.89 6.57 16.07
N ARG A 101 3.51 5.80 15.16
CA ARG A 101 4.13 6.31 13.92
C ARG A 101 3.21 6.31 12.70
N GLU A 102 2.00 5.78 12.84
CA GLU A 102 1.11 5.53 11.71
C GLU A 102 0.70 6.80 10.95
N GLY A 103 0.43 7.90 11.66
CA GLY A 103 0.06 9.16 11.02
C GLY A 103 1.15 9.71 10.09
N ILE A 104 2.42 9.49 10.43
CA ILE A 104 3.57 9.86 9.58
C ILE A 104 3.57 9.01 8.31
N ILE A 105 3.35 7.70 8.44
CA ILE A 105 3.28 6.79 7.30
C ILE A 105 2.14 7.20 6.35
N LYS A 106 0.96 7.51 6.89
CA LYS A 106 -0.20 8.00 6.11
C LYS A 106 0.15 9.29 5.37
N HIS A 107 0.75 10.27 6.04
CA HIS A 107 1.19 11.52 5.42
C HIS A 107 2.21 11.30 4.29
N ASN A 108 3.21 10.47 4.55
CA ASN A 108 4.26 10.14 3.60
C ASN A 108 3.72 9.42 2.34
N ARG A 109 2.72 8.56 2.49
CA ARG A 109 2.04 7.93 1.34
C ARG A 109 1.38 8.95 0.41
N VAL A 110 0.77 10.01 0.96
CA VAL A 110 0.20 11.08 0.14
C VAL A 110 1.28 11.76 -0.70
N ILE A 111 2.44 12.06 -0.12
CA ILE A 111 3.59 12.62 -0.84
C ILE A 111 4.05 11.66 -1.95
N MET A 112 4.17 10.36 -1.65
CA MET A 112 4.53 9.35 -2.64
C MET A 112 3.52 9.29 -3.79
N TYR A 113 2.22 9.41 -3.53
CA TYR A 113 1.21 9.38 -4.59
C TYR A 113 1.28 10.62 -5.48
N ILE A 114 1.48 11.81 -4.92
CA ILE A 114 1.63 13.05 -5.71
C ILE A 114 2.87 12.98 -6.61
N PHE A 115 4.04 12.68 -6.06
CA PHE A 115 5.26 12.59 -6.88
C PHE A 115 5.27 11.36 -7.78
N GLY A 116 4.63 10.26 -7.37
CA GLY A 116 4.44 9.07 -8.19
C GLY A 116 3.55 9.35 -9.40
N SER A 117 2.45 10.09 -9.24
CA SER A 117 1.59 10.47 -10.37
C SER A 117 2.28 11.43 -11.32
N ILE A 118 3.07 12.38 -10.80
CA ILE A 118 3.90 13.28 -11.63
C ILE A 118 4.91 12.45 -12.43
N LEU A 119 5.61 11.51 -11.78
CA LEU A 119 6.59 10.65 -12.44
C LEU A 119 5.93 9.82 -13.56
N ILE A 120 4.80 9.18 -13.27
CA ILE A 120 4.04 8.41 -14.27
C ILE A 120 3.66 9.31 -15.45
N TYR A 121 3.05 10.46 -15.18
CA TYR A 121 2.66 11.41 -16.21
C TYR A 121 3.83 11.83 -17.11
N LEU A 122 4.95 12.25 -16.50
CA LEU A 122 6.15 12.65 -17.24
C LEU A 122 6.70 11.50 -18.08
N THR A 123 6.78 10.29 -17.53
CA THR A 123 7.25 9.12 -18.28
C THR A 123 6.32 8.74 -19.44
N THR A 124 5.01 8.77 -19.24
CA THR A 124 4.02 8.47 -20.29
C THR A 124 4.10 9.51 -21.41
N MET A 125 4.23 10.80 -21.07
CA MET A 125 4.40 11.86 -22.05
C MET A 125 5.71 11.71 -22.82
N SER A 126 6.83 11.45 -22.14
CA SER A 126 8.11 11.22 -22.81
C SER A 126 8.07 10.03 -23.78
N ILE A 127 7.39 8.94 -23.41
CA ILE A 127 7.19 7.78 -24.29
C ILE A 127 6.34 8.20 -25.51
N LEU A 128 5.20 8.87 -25.30
CA LEU A 128 4.33 9.35 -26.37
C LEU A 128 5.10 10.24 -27.36
N PHE A 129 5.77 11.29 -26.88
CA PHE A 129 6.56 12.18 -27.72
C PHE A 129 7.70 11.45 -28.43
N GLY A 130 8.41 10.56 -27.72
CA GLY A 130 9.46 9.73 -28.31
C GLY A 130 8.93 8.85 -29.45
N THR A 131 7.77 8.22 -29.28
CA THR A 131 7.15 7.40 -30.32
C THR A 131 6.71 8.21 -31.53
N ILE A 132 6.19 9.43 -31.34
CA ILE A 132 5.81 10.33 -32.45
C ILE A 132 7.06 10.77 -33.22
N ILE A 133 8.11 11.18 -32.52
CA ILE A 133 9.38 11.58 -33.13
C ILE A 133 9.97 10.41 -33.92
N SER A 134 10.03 9.21 -33.33
CA SER A 134 10.50 8.02 -34.05
C SER A 134 9.63 7.69 -35.26
N LEU A 135 8.30 7.75 -35.16
CA LEU A 135 7.41 7.47 -36.30
C LEU A 135 7.67 8.43 -37.45
N VAL A 136 7.71 9.73 -37.18
CA VAL A 136 8.06 10.75 -38.18
C VAL A 136 9.44 10.46 -38.75
N ALA A 137 10.38 10.11 -37.89
CA ALA A 137 11.76 9.87 -38.28
C ALA A 137 11.97 8.66 -39.20
N PHE A 138 11.22 7.59 -38.99
CA PHE A 138 11.30 6.39 -39.82
C PHE A 138 10.37 6.42 -41.04
N SER A 139 9.47 7.41 -41.14
CA SER A 139 8.51 7.55 -42.24
C SER A 139 8.96 8.45 -43.40
N GLN A 140 10.05 9.21 -43.21
CA GLN A 140 10.54 10.15 -44.22
C GLN A 140 11.83 9.61 -44.85
N ASP A 141 11.87 9.53 -46.19
CA ASP A 141 13.08 9.20 -46.97
C ASP A 141 14.05 10.39 -47.09
N GLU A 142 13.64 11.58 -46.65
CA GLU A 142 14.44 12.81 -46.67
C GLU A 142 15.19 13.05 -45.35
N PRO A 143 16.44 13.58 -45.38
CA PRO A 143 17.20 13.88 -44.18
C PRO A 143 16.58 15.02 -43.35
N PHE A 144 16.59 14.86 -42.01
CA PHE A 144 16.02 15.83 -41.07
C PHE A 144 16.61 17.23 -41.24
N ARG A 145 15.75 18.20 -41.53
CA ARG A 145 16.08 19.62 -41.41
C ARG A 145 15.65 20.13 -40.04
N VAL A 146 16.59 20.23 -39.11
CA VAL A 146 16.36 20.84 -37.80
C VAL A 146 16.38 22.36 -37.96
N ILE A 147 15.21 22.99 -37.82
CA ILE A 147 15.09 24.45 -37.83
C ILE A 147 15.14 24.94 -36.38
N GLU A 148 16.02 25.88 -36.08
CA GLU A 148 16.12 26.45 -34.74
C GLU A 148 14.84 27.23 -34.38
N SER A 149 14.33 26.99 -33.17
CA SER A 149 13.17 27.72 -32.67
C SER A 149 13.56 29.16 -32.34
N PRO A 150 12.76 30.17 -32.74
CA PRO A 150 12.94 31.55 -32.29
C PRO A 150 12.90 31.72 -30.76
N TYR A 151 12.35 30.73 -30.04
CA TYR A 151 12.20 30.71 -28.58
C TYR A 151 13.10 29.67 -27.89
N TRP A 152 14.28 29.39 -28.46
CA TRP A 152 15.20 28.37 -27.96
C TRP A 152 15.49 28.50 -26.44
N ILE A 153 15.68 29.71 -25.91
CA ILE A 153 15.92 29.94 -24.47
C ILE A 153 14.76 29.40 -23.62
N LEU A 154 13.52 29.70 -23.99
CA LEU A 154 12.33 29.24 -23.27
C LEU A 154 12.22 27.71 -23.31
N THR A 155 12.57 27.08 -24.45
CA THR A 155 12.56 25.62 -24.56
C THR A 155 13.58 24.96 -23.64
N TYR A 156 14.81 25.48 -23.54
CA TYR A 156 15.81 24.95 -22.60
C TYR A 156 15.43 25.16 -21.14
N ILE A 157 14.84 26.31 -20.79
CA ILE A 157 14.32 26.56 -19.43
C ILE A 157 13.22 25.56 -19.09
N TYR A 158 12.28 25.34 -20.02
CA TYR A 158 11.19 24.37 -19.84
C TYR A 158 11.71 22.94 -19.66
N ILE A 159 12.61 22.48 -20.54
CA ILE A 159 13.23 21.14 -20.44
C ILE A 159 14.01 21.00 -19.12
N SER A 160 14.76 22.03 -18.72
CA SER A 160 15.49 22.04 -17.45
C SER A 160 14.55 21.94 -16.25
N ALA A 161 13.44 22.67 -16.27
CA ALA A 161 12.42 22.60 -15.22
C ALA A 161 11.77 21.21 -15.14
N LEU A 162 11.47 20.59 -16.29
CA LEU A 162 10.95 19.22 -16.35
C LEU A 162 11.97 18.21 -15.81
N LEU A 163 13.25 18.35 -16.13
CA LEU A 163 14.31 17.46 -15.65
C LEU A 163 14.50 17.59 -14.14
N VAL A 164 14.49 18.82 -13.61
CA VAL A 164 14.51 19.06 -12.15
C VAL A 164 13.30 18.44 -11.48
N LEU A 165 12.10 18.60 -12.05
CA LEU A 165 10.88 18.01 -11.52
C LEU A 165 10.92 16.47 -11.55
N LEU A 166 11.47 15.88 -12.61
CA LEU A 166 11.65 14.44 -12.75
C LEU A 166 12.59 13.91 -11.67
N VAL A 167 13.77 14.50 -11.52
CA VAL A 167 14.77 14.12 -10.51
C VAL A 167 14.18 14.28 -9.09
N MET A 168 13.49 15.39 -8.83
CA MET A 168 12.83 15.63 -7.53
C MET A 168 11.74 14.59 -7.24
N SER A 169 10.96 14.18 -8.26
CA SER A 169 9.92 13.17 -8.13
C SER A 169 10.50 11.80 -7.81
N ILE A 170 11.53 11.37 -8.55
CA ILE A 170 12.27 10.12 -8.32
C ILE A 170 12.86 10.11 -6.91
N TYR A 171 13.58 11.17 -6.53
CA TYR A 171 14.17 11.30 -5.20
C TYR A 171 13.12 11.20 -4.09
N SER A 172 12.00 11.92 -4.24
CA SER A 172 10.93 11.93 -3.24
C SER A 172 10.30 10.55 -3.06
N VAL A 173 9.97 9.86 -4.15
CA VAL A 173 9.38 8.52 -4.09
C VAL A 173 10.34 7.53 -3.43
N ILE A 174 11.61 7.49 -3.85
CA ILE A 174 12.60 6.55 -3.30
C ILE A 174 12.84 6.83 -1.81
N LYS A 175 13.11 8.10 -1.47
CA LYS A 175 13.48 8.50 -0.10
C LYS A 175 12.33 8.25 0.88
N VAL A 176 11.11 8.65 0.53
CA VAL A 176 9.93 8.47 1.38
C VAL A 176 9.55 7.00 1.51
N ASN A 177 9.66 6.20 0.44
CA ASN A 177 9.41 4.76 0.52
C ASN A 177 10.41 4.04 1.42
N LYS A 178 11.70 4.38 1.34
CA LYS A 178 12.73 3.83 2.25
C LYS A 178 12.44 4.18 3.71
N SER A 179 12.06 5.43 3.98
CA SER A 179 11.67 5.89 5.32
C SER A 179 10.43 5.17 5.85
N ASN A 180 9.38 5.05 5.04
CA ASN A 180 8.17 4.31 5.40
C ASN A 180 8.44 2.84 5.71
N LYS A 181 9.31 2.16 4.93
CA LYS A 181 9.71 0.78 5.24
C LYS A 181 10.37 0.66 6.61
N LYS A 182 11.22 1.62 7.00
CA LYS A 182 11.85 1.65 8.33
C LYS A 182 10.80 1.83 9.43
N LEU A 183 9.89 2.80 9.28
CA LEU A 183 8.82 3.06 10.23
C LEU A 183 7.86 1.86 10.39
N ILE A 184 7.52 1.19 9.28
CA ILE A 184 6.68 -0.01 9.30
C ILE A 184 7.39 -1.17 10.01
N ASN A 185 8.68 -1.39 9.73
CA ASN A 185 9.44 -2.46 10.38
C ASN A 185 9.56 -2.24 11.90
N GLU A 186 9.79 -1.00 12.33
CA GLU A 186 9.81 -0.65 13.76
C GLU A 186 8.46 -0.95 14.43
N ASN A 187 7.35 -0.57 13.78
CA ASN A 187 6.01 -0.85 14.28
C ASN A 187 5.74 -2.37 14.36
N ILE A 188 6.13 -3.13 13.33
CA ILE A 188 6.04 -4.59 13.33
C ILE A 188 6.89 -5.20 14.45
N GLN A 189 8.10 -4.71 14.68
CA GLN A 189 8.99 -5.23 15.72
C GLN A 189 8.45 -4.94 17.12
N GLN A 190 7.90 -3.75 17.36
CA GLN A 190 7.20 -3.42 18.61
C GLN A 190 5.97 -4.31 18.81
N ASN A 191 5.18 -4.51 17.76
CA ASN A 191 4.03 -5.40 17.78
C ASN A 191 4.39 -6.88 17.96
N LYS A 192 5.58 -7.31 17.49
CA LYS A 192 6.09 -8.67 17.71
C LYS A 192 6.58 -8.89 19.15
N LEU A 193 7.25 -7.90 19.74
CA LEU A 193 7.70 -7.97 21.14
C LEU A 193 6.51 -8.14 22.11
N HIS A 194 5.34 -7.60 21.75
CA HIS A 194 4.08 -7.75 22.48
C HIS A 194 3.28 -9.01 22.13
N ARG A 195 3.71 -9.86 21.18
CA ARG A 195 2.88 -10.94 20.60
C ARG A 195 3.62 -12.25 20.36
N VAL A 196 4.35 -12.72 21.36
CA VAL A 196 5.21 -13.91 21.24
C VAL A 196 4.46 -15.20 20.87
N ASP A 197 3.13 -15.27 20.90
CA ASP A 197 2.48 -16.60 20.93
C ASP A 197 1.94 -17.25 19.65
N HIS A 198 1.94 -16.64 18.44
CA HIS A 198 1.22 -17.29 17.32
C HIS A 198 1.79 -17.18 15.89
N ASP A 199 3.11 -17.02 15.72
CA ASP A 199 3.72 -17.30 14.41
C ASP A 199 3.97 -18.81 14.29
N GLU A 200 3.03 -19.57 13.71
CA GLU A 200 3.28 -20.95 13.26
C GLU A 200 4.56 -20.99 12.42
N GLU A 201 5.52 -21.81 12.88
CA GLU A 201 6.87 -21.89 12.36
C GLU A 201 6.84 -22.16 10.84
N ARG A 202 7.24 -21.17 10.04
CA ARG A 202 7.37 -21.36 8.59
C ARG A 202 8.40 -22.46 8.31
N LEU A 203 7.94 -23.59 7.81
CA LEU A 203 8.78 -24.71 7.40
C LEU A 203 9.86 -24.25 6.42
N SER A 204 11.10 -24.74 6.61
CA SER A 204 12.21 -24.52 5.69
C SER A 204 11.85 -24.98 4.27
N LYS A 205 12.39 -24.31 3.24
CA LYS A 205 12.15 -24.65 1.82
C LYS A 205 12.43 -26.12 1.51
N ASN A 206 13.39 -26.74 2.21
CA ASN A 206 13.71 -28.15 2.04
C ASN A 206 12.63 -29.07 2.63
N ALA A 207 12.03 -28.68 3.76
CA ALA A 207 10.89 -29.38 4.34
C ALA A 207 9.64 -29.25 3.44
N GLU A 208 9.37 -28.07 2.88
CA GLU A 208 8.28 -27.89 1.90
C GLU A 208 8.46 -28.82 0.68
N LYS A 209 9.69 -28.98 0.16
CA LYS A 209 9.98 -29.90 -0.95
C LYS A 209 9.72 -31.37 -0.56
N LYS A 210 10.18 -31.79 0.63
CA LYS A 210 9.94 -33.15 1.13
C LYS A 210 8.44 -33.44 1.27
N LEU A 211 7.66 -32.51 1.81
CA LEU A 211 6.21 -32.65 1.97
C LEU A 211 5.44 -32.70 0.64
N LYS A 212 5.95 -32.03 -0.41
CA LYS A 212 5.41 -32.15 -1.77
C LYS A 212 5.70 -33.53 -2.36
N HIS A 213 6.92 -34.03 -2.20
CA HIS A 213 7.29 -35.37 -2.69
C HIS A 213 6.56 -36.48 -1.94
N SER A 214 6.29 -36.33 -0.64
CA SER A 214 5.53 -37.29 0.15
C SER A 214 4.02 -37.25 -0.10
N GLY A 215 3.52 -36.33 -0.94
CA GLY A 215 2.09 -36.19 -1.24
C GLY A 215 1.25 -35.66 -0.05
N GLN A 216 1.91 -35.20 1.02
CA GLN A 216 1.26 -34.58 2.18
C GLN A 216 0.92 -33.10 1.94
N MET A 217 1.51 -32.47 0.93
CA MET A 217 1.21 -31.10 0.53
C MET A 217 0.47 -31.03 -0.81
N VAL A 218 -0.67 -30.33 -0.83
CA VAL A 218 -1.48 -30.07 -2.04
C VAL A 218 -1.36 -28.60 -2.42
N VAL A 219 -1.11 -28.32 -3.69
CA VAL A 219 -0.98 -26.95 -4.20
C VAL A 219 -2.11 -26.64 -5.17
N LYS A 220 -2.85 -25.55 -4.94
CA LYS A 220 -3.93 -25.10 -5.83
C LYS A 220 -3.71 -23.65 -6.24
N ARG A 221 -4.07 -23.31 -7.48
CA ARG A 221 -3.97 -21.96 -8.02
C ARG A 221 -5.37 -21.37 -8.21
N LYS A 222 -5.58 -20.15 -7.74
CA LYS A 222 -6.83 -19.39 -7.91
C LYS A 222 -6.49 -17.96 -8.34
N PHE A 223 -6.81 -17.64 -9.59
CA PHE A 223 -6.60 -16.31 -10.15
C PHE A 223 -7.86 -15.45 -10.02
N GLY A 224 -7.68 -14.16 -9.69
CA GLY A 224 -8.78 -13.19 -9.65
C GLY A 224 -9.83 -13.46 -8.57
N TRP A 225 -9.48 -14.13 -7.47
CA TRP A 225 -10.40 -14.40 -6.37
C TRP A 225 -10.84 -13.12 -5.64
N MET A 226 -10.03 -12.06 -5.68
CA MET A 226 -10.33 -10.75 -5.08
C MET A 226 -11.62 -10.13 -5.64
N TYR A 227 -12.04 -10.54 -6.85
CA TYR A 227 -13.27 -10.09 -7.49
C TYR A 227 -14.50 -10.90 -7.08
N ALA A 228 -14.33 -12.00 -6.34
CA ALA A 228 -15.39 -12.83 -5.79
C ALA A 228 -14.94 -13.48 -4.46
N PRO A 229 -14.69 -12.68 -3.41
CA PRO A 229 -14.13 -13.15 -2.14
C PRO A 229 -15.00 -14.22 -1.49
N ASP A 230 -16.32 -14.11 -1.58
CA ASP A 230 -17.29 -15.08 -1.06
C ASP A 230 -17.09 -16.50 -1.60
N LYS A 231 -16.73 -16.61 -2.89
CA LYS A 231 -16.44 -17.92 -3.51
C LYS A 231 -15.10 -18.48 -3.04
N LEU A 232 -14.13 -17.61 -2.74
CA LEU A 232 -12.85 -18.05 -2.18
C LEU A 232 -13.05 -18.56 -0.76
N GLU A 233 -13.73 -17.81 0.08
CA GLU A 233 -14.02 -18.18 1.47
C GLU A 233 -14.65 -19.57 1.50
N LYS A 234 -15.78 -19.76 0.81
CA LYS A 234 -16.45 -21.06 0.75
C LYS A 234 -15.54 -22.19 0.22
N TRP A 235 -14.71 -21.89 -0.77
CA TRP A 235 -13.77 -22.88 -1.31
C TRP A 235 -12.69 -23.27 -0.30
N LEU A 236 -12.18 -22.32 0.50
CA LEU A 236 -11.22 -22.59 1.56
C LEU A 236 -11.85 -23.40 2.70
N GLU A 237 -13.08 -23.07 3.08
CA GLU A 237 -13.85 -23.80 4.09
C GLU A 237 -14.06 -25.26 3.67
N THR A 238 -14.49 -25.50 2.43
CA THR A 238 -14.63 -26.86 1.89
C THR A 238 -13.30 -27.62 1.82
N MET A 239 -12.18 -26.93 1.60
CA MET A 239 -10.85 -27.58 1.63
C MET A 239 -10.49 -28.03 3.06
N GLU A 240 -10.73 -27.21 4.09
CA GLU A 240 -10.51 -27.61 5.49
C GLU A 240 -11.42 -28.77 5.91
N GLU A 241 -12.68 -28.78 5.47
CA GLU A 241 -13.63 -29.88 5.69
C GLU A 241 -13.17 -31.19 5.03
N GLN A 242 -12.43 -31.11 3.93
CA GLN A 242 -11.82 -32.27 3.26
C GLN A 242 -10.51 -32.72 3.91
N GLY A 243 -10.08 -32.09 5.02
CA GLY A 243 -8.80 -32.36 5.66
C GLY A 243 -7.61 -31.74 4.93
N HIS A 244 -7.83 -30.68 4.16
CA HIS A 244 -6.78 -29.87 3.54
C HIS A 244 -6.62 -28.55 4.28
N HIS A 245 -5.69 -28.50 5.23
CA HIS A 245 -5.40 -27.31 6.02
C HIS A 245 -4.57 -26.31 5.21
N LEU A 246 -5.08 -25.09 5.04
CA LEU A 246 -4.33 -23.99 4.45
C LEU A 246 -3.10 -23.62 5.31
N TYR A 247 -1.93 -23.99 4.83
CA TYR A 247 -0.66 -23.68 5.47
C TYR A 247 -0.09 -22.32 5.02
N ARG A 248 -0.16 -22.02 3.72
CA ARG A 248 0.46 -20.80 3.18
C ARG A 248 -0.21 -20.33 1.91
N ILE A 249 -0.17 -19.01 1.71
CA ILE A 249 -0.51 -18.36 0.45
C ILE A 249 0.75 -17.71 -0.14
N SER A 250 0.90 -17.73 -1.47
CA SER A 250 2.01 -17.05 -2.15
C SER A 250 1.98 -15.54 -1.91
N LYS A 251 3.12 -14.86 -2.06
CA LYS A 251 3.20 -13.39 -1.94
C LYS A 251 2.26 -12.65 -2.91
N THR A 252 1.96 -13.27 -4.06
CA THR A 252 1.02 -12.75 -5.07
C THR A 252 -0.44 -12.99 -4.71
N GLY A 253 -0.74 -13.81 -3.70
CA GLY A 253 -2.09 -14.20 -3.33
C GLY A 253 -2.72 -15.28 -4.22
N THR A 254 -2.04 -15.79 -5.25
CA THR A 254 -2.67 -16.64 -6.29
C THR A 254 -2.47 -18.14 -6.10
N VAL A 255 -1.52 -18.54 -5.25
CA VAL A 255 -1.19 -19.95 -5.01
C VAL A 255 -1.40 -20.29 -3.54
N PHE A 256 -2.17 -21.33 -3.29
CA PHE A 256 -2.57 -21.80 -1.97
C PHE A 256 -1.93 -23.17 -1.72
N TYR A 257 -1.23 -23.28 -0.59
CA TYR A 257 -0.51 -24.48 -0.15
C TYR A 257 -1.28 -25.08 1.01
N PHE A 258 -1.70 -26.33 0.85
CA PHE A 258 -2.45 -27.07 1.85
C PHE A 258 -1.64 -28.24 2.37
N LEU A 259 -1.76 -28.53 3.66
CA LEU A 259 -1.26 -29.75 4.29
C LEU A 259 -2.43 -30.70 4.52
N LYS A 260 -2.22 -31.99 4.26
CA LYS A 260 -3.19 -33.02 4.61
C LYS A 260 -3.20 -33.21 6.12
N SER A 261 -4.35 -32.99 6.74
CA SER A 261 -4.59 -33.11 8.18
C SER A 261 -5.98 -33.67 8.44
N ARG A 262 -6.39 -33.73 9.70
CA ARG A 262 -7.77 -34.08 10.05
C ARG A 262 -8.73 -32.96 9.61
N PRO A 263 -9.95 -33.30 9.18
CA PRO A 263 -11.01 -32.33 8.92
C PRO A 263 -11.28 -31.44 10.13
N ARG A 264 -11.52 -30.15 9.88
CA ARG A 264 -11.92 -29.18 10.90
C ARG A 264 -12.75 -28.06 10.29
N LYS A 265 -13.50 -27.35 11.14
CA LYS A 265 -14.34 -26.22 10.72
C LYS A 265 -13.62 -24.90 10.98
N ILE A 266 -13.33 -24.18 9.91
CA ILE A 266 -12.75 -22.84 9.95
C ILE A 266 -13.63 -21.90 9.16
N SER A 267 -13.90 -20.73 9.72
CA SER A 267 -14.49 -19.61 8.99
C SER A 267 -13.37 -18.80 8.35
N TYR A 268 -13.45 -18.60 7.04
CA TYR A 268 -12.56 -17.69 6.33
C TYR A 268 -13.31 -16.39 5.99
N CYS A 269 -12.61 -15.26 6.12
CA CYS A 269 -13.13 -13.97 5.73
C CYS A 269 -12.06 -13.15 4.99
N ALA A 270 -12.33 -12.81 3.74
CA ALA A 270 -11.49 -11.97 2.91
C ALA A 270 -11.94 -10.51 3.06
N ASP A 271 -11.17 -9.76 3.84
CA ASP A 271 -11.44 -8.37 4.15
C ASP A 271 -10.60 -7.44 3.25
N PHE A 272 -11.25 -6.44 2.66
CA PHE A 272 -10.61 -5.43 1.84
C PHE A 272 -10.46 -4.13 2.64
N GLN A 273 -9.25 -3.61 2.73
CA GLN A 273 -8.97 -2.39 3.48
C GLN A 273 -8.25 -1.39 2.57
N ASN A 274 -8.86 -0.22 2.37
CA ASN A 274 -8.23 0.89 1.64
C ASN A 274 -6.97 1.39 2.38
N MET A 275 -7.00 1.38 3.71
CA MET A 275 -5.88 1.71 4.57
C MET A 275 -6.02 0.87 5.83
N ALA A 276 -5.27 -0.23 5.93
CA ALA A 276 -5.25 -1.00 7.16
C ALA A 276 -4.63 -0.15 8.27
N ASP A 277 -5.45 0.14 9.27
CA ASP A 277 -4.97 0.59 10.56
C ASP A 277 -4.34 -0.61 11.27
N GLU A 278 -3.16 -0.46 11.86
CA GLU A 278 -2.58 -1.57 12.62
C GLU A 278 -3.46 -1.89 13.84
N SER A 279 -4.09 -0.87 14.44
CA SER A 279 -5.09 -1.04 15.49
C SER A 279 -6.29 -1.88 15.05
N TYR A 280 -6.68 -1.81 13.77
CA TYR A 280 -7.77 -2.63 13.24
C TYR A 280 -7.41 -4.13 13.22
N ASN A 281 -6.17 -4.46 12.83
CA ASN A 281 -5.74 -5.86 12.84
C ASN A 281 -5.63 -6.40 14.26
N ASP A 282 -5.34 -5.51 15.23
CA ASP A 282 -5.19 -5.88 16.63
C ASP A 282 -6.53 -6.29 17.24
N ILE A 283 -7.58 -5.50 17.00
CA ILE A 283 -8.95 -5.81 17.46
C ILE A 283 -9.42 -7.19 16.98
N HIS A 284 -9.13 -7.56 15.73
CA HIS A 284 -9.53 -8.87 15.19
C HIS A 284 -8.74 -10.02 15.78
N ARG A 285 -7.44 -9.82 16.02
CA ARG A 285 -6.59 -10.82 16.67
C ARG A 285 -7.03 -11.07 18.10
N ASP A 286 -7.37 -10.02 18.84
CA ASP A 286 -7.90 -10.11 20.19
C ASP A 286 -9.26 -10.84 20.21
N SER A 287 -10.01 -10.79 19.10
CA SER A 287 -11.27 -11.53 18.90
C SER A 287 -11.07 -12.98 18.40
N GLY A 288 -9.83 -13.49 18.43
CA GLY A 288 -9.48 -14.86 18.05
C GLY A 288 -9.28 -15.11 16.55
N TRP A 289 -9.24 -14.06 15.72
CA TRP A 289 -8.97 -14.20 14.28
C TRP A 289 -7.46 -14.25 13.97
N LYS A 290 -7.06 -15.23 13.17
CA LYS A 290 -5.69 -15.40 12.67
C LYS A 290 -5.57 -14.85 11.25
N SER A 291 -4.47 -14.15 10.95
CA SER A 291 -4.24 -13.59 9.61
C SER A 291 -3.54 -14.59 8.69
N ALA A 292 -4.30 -15.37 7.93
CA ALA A 292 -3.79 -16.37 6.99
C ALA A 292 -3.03 -15.76 5.79
N PHE A 293 -3.40 -14.55 5.35
CA PHE A 293 -2.70 -13.83 4.29
C PHE A 293 -2.91 -12.32 4.37
N ILE A 294 -1.88 -11.55 4.02
CA ILE A 294 -1.94 -10.10 3.86
C ILE A 294 -1.29 -9.75 2.52
N SER A 295 -2.01 -9.04 1.65
CA SER A 295 -1.47 -8.61 0.36
C SER A 295 -0.42 -7.51 0.54
N ASN A 296 0.58 -7.52 -0.33
CA ASN A 296 1.69 -6.54 -0.30
C ASN A 296 1.38 -5.27 -1.11
N SER A 297 0.12 -5.02 -1.47
CA SER A 297 -0.28 -3.88 -2.29
C SER A 297 -0.56 -2.65 -1.42
N SER A 298 0.01 -1.50 -1.79
CA SER A 298 -0.21 -0.22 -1.11
C SER A 298 -1.57 0.42 -1.41
N PHE A 299 -2.18 0.05 -2.54
CA PHE A 299 -3.45 0.61 -3.00
C PHE A 299 -4.66 -0.23 -2.59
N GLN A 300 -4.48 -1.55 -2.49
CA GLN A 300 -5.56 -2.51 -2.26
C GLN A 300 -5.07 -3.60 -1.31
N LYS A 301 -5.16 -3.33 0.00
CA LYS A 301 -4.74 -4.30 1.01
C LYS A 301 -5.88 -5.28 1.24
N TRP A 302 -5.60 -6.54 0.97
CA TRP A 302 -6.49 -7.66 1.23
C TRP A 302 -5.92 -8.44 2.39
N THR A 303 -6.73 -8.68 3.42
CA THR A 303 -6.38 -9.54 4.54
C THR A 303 -7.33 -10.73 4.53
N LEU A 304 -6.78 -11.94 4.46
CA LEU A 304 -7.54 -13.16 4.66
C LEU A 304 -7.40 -13.54 6.12
N TRP A 305 -8.52 -13.51 6.81
CA TRP A 305 -8.66 -13.92 8.20
C TRP A 305 -9.22 -15.33 8.28
N SER A 306 -8.81 -16.07 9.30
CA SER A 306 -9.30 -17.41 9.63
C SER A 306 -9.60 -17.53 11.12
N ARG A 307 -10.68 -18.22 11.48
CA ARG A 307 -11.00 -18.59 12.85
C ARG A 307 -11.62 -19.97 12.89
N GLU A 308 -11.07 -20.84 13.72
CA GLU A 308 -11.58 -22.19 13.97
C GLU A 308 -12.79 -22.12 14.91
N TYR A 309 -13.77 -22.99 14.72
CA TYR A 309 -14.98 -23.06 15.54
C TYR A 309 -15.46 -24.50 15.70
N SER A 310 -16.17 -24.78 16.80
CA SER A 310 -16.59 -26.14 17.16
C SER A 310 -17.89 -26.57 16.47
N GLU A 311 -18.16 -27.87 16.44
CA GLU A 311 -19.47 -28.37 15.99
C GLU A 311 -20.57 -27.91 16.95
N GLY A 312 -21.56 -27.19 16.43
CA GLY A 312 -22.65 -26.59 17.22
C GLY A 312 -22.45 -25.11 17.56
N GLU A 313 -21.25 -24.56 17.35
CA GLU A 313 -21.00 -23.12 17.45
C GLU A 313 -21.47 -22.41 16.17
N GLU A 314 -22.09 -21.23 16.31
CA GLU A 314 -22.41 -20.41 15.15
C GLU A 314 -21.14 -19.98 14.41
N ARG A 315 -21.20 -19.99 13.07
CA ARG A 315 -20.06 -19.61 12.22
C ARG A 315 -19.58 -18.20 12.59
N PRO A 316 -18.31 -18.03 13.03
CA PRO A 316 -17.77 -16.71 13.36
C PRO A 316 -17.82 -15.77 12.15
N GLN A 317 -18.30 -14.53 12.39
CA GLN A 317 -18.33 -13.46 11.39
C GLN A 317 -17.46 -12.29 11.85
N ILE A 318 -16.66 -11.73 10.94
CA ILE A 318 -15.85 -10.53 11.20
C ILE A 318 -16.72 -9.28 11.29
N TYR A 319 -17.78 -9.23 10.48
CA TYR A 319 -18.65 -8.07 10.40
C TYR A 319 -19.83 -8.25 11.37
N SER A 320 -19.84 -7.47 12.45
CA SER A 320 -20.99 -7.40 13.37
C SER A 320 -22.21 -6.74 12.71
N ASP A 321 -21.98 -5.77 11.82
CA ASP A 321 -23.04 -5.07 11.09
C ASP A 321 -23.06 -5.46 9.60
N LYS A 322 -24.17 -6.09 9.18
CA LYS A 322 -24.47 -6.47 7.79
C LYS A 322 -24.45 -5.27 6.84
N SER A 323 -24.89 -4.10 7.31
CA SER A 323 -24.95 -2.87 6.51
C SER A 323 -23.56 -2.38 6.09
N HIS A 324 -22.59 -2.48 7.01
CA HIS A 324 -21.22 -2.09 6.78
C HIS A 324 -20.55 -2.99 5.73
N HIS A 325 -20.77 -4.30 5.82
CA HIS A 325 -20.24 -5.26 4.84
C HIS A 325 -20.83 -5.03 3.44
N LEU A 326 -22.14 -4.74 3.34
CA LEU A 326 -22.77 -4.45 2.07
C LEU A 326 -22.25 -3.15 1.43
N LYS A 327 -22.10 -2.09 2.24
CA LYS A 327 -21.49 -0.81 1.80
C LYS A 327 -20.06 -1.02 1.29
N HIS A 328 -19.33 -1.92 1.95
CA HIS A 328 -17.98 -2.28 1.58
C HIS A 328 -17.92 -3.01 0.22
N ALA A 329 -18.75 -4.05 0.03
CA ALA A 329 -18.87 -4.77 -1.23
C ALA A 329 -19.29 -3.86 -2.39
N ARG A 330 -20.23 -2.93 -2.16
CA ARG A 330 -20.66 -1.93 -3.14
C ARG A 330 -19.50 -1.03 -3.56
N ARG A 331 -18.74 -0.52 -2.58
CA ARG A 331 -17.58 0.34 -2.84
C ARG A 331 -16.55 -0.40 -3.69
N LEU A 332 -16.27 -1.66 -3.38
CA LEU A 332 -15.34 -2.49 -4.15
C LEU A 332 -15.77 -2.61 -5.62
N ALA A 333 -17.06 -2.92 -5.86
CA ALA A 333 -17.61 -3.03 -7.21
C ALA A 333 -17.51 -1.70 -8.00
N ILE A 334 -17.82 -0.57 -7.36
CA ILE A 334 -17.69 0.76 -7.97
C ILE A 334 -16.22 1.06 -8.28
N THR A 335 -15.31 0.86 -7.33
CA THR A 335 -13.88 1.16 -7.52
C THR A 335 -13.30 0.37 -8.70
N TYR A 336 -13.55 -0.94 -8.79
CA TYR A 336 -13.06 -1.74 -9.93
C TYR A 336 -13.77 -1.40 -11.24
N SER A 337 -15.06 -1.05 -11.21
CA SER A 337 -15.77 -0.59 -12.42
C SER A 337 -15.15 0.70 -12.95
N CYS A 338 -14.90 1.70 -12.09
CA CYS A 338 -14.25 2.93 -12.49
C CYS A 338 -12.82 2.72 -13.00
N LEU A 339 -12.11 1.69 -12.51
CA LEU A 339 -10.77 1.36 -12.98
C LEU A 339 -10.78 0.65 -14.35
N PHE A 340 -11.65 -0.34 -14.54
CA PHE A 340 -11.61 -1.22 -15.70
C PHE A 340 -12.51 -0.76 -16.85
N LEU A 341 -13.65 -0.12 -16.58
CA LEU A 341 -14.62 0.25 -17.61
C LEU A 341 -14.06 1.26 -18.61
N PRO A 342 -13.33 2.33 -18.22
CA PRO A 342 -12.68 3.22 -19.17
C PRO A 342 -11.65 2.50 -20.06
N LEU A 343 -10.88 1.57 -19.46
CA LEU A 343 -9.91 0.75 -20.21
C LEU A 343 -10.62 -0.17 -21.21
N VAL A 344 -11.72 -0.80 -20.81
CA VAL A 344 -12.52 -1.65 -21.70
C VAL A 344 -13.08 -0.83 -22.86
N ILE A 345 -13.66 0.35 -22.60
CA ILE A 345 -14.17 1.24 -23.65
C ILE A 345 -13.05 1.65 -24.61
N LEU A 346 -11.90 2.07 -24.09
CA LEU A 346 -10.76 2.46 -24.92
C LEU A 346 -10.26 1.31 -25.80
N ASN A 347 -10.21 0.08 -25.27
CA ASN A 347 -9.83 -1.09 -26.04
C ASN A 347 -10.90 -1.49 -27.08
N ILE A 348 -12.19 -1.28 -26.79
CA ILE A 348 -13.27 -1.47 -27.79
C ILE A 348 -13.11 -0.48 -28.95
N ILE A 349 -12.82 0.79 -28.65
CA ILE A 349 -12.53 1.81 -29.67
C ILE A 349 -11.30 1.41 -30.48
N ASN A 350 -10.24 0.92 -29.83
CA ASN A 350 -9.02 0.45 -30.48
C ASN A 350 -9.30 -0.71 -31.46
N ILE A 351 -10.08 -1.72 -31.03
CA ILE A 351 -10.51 -2.81 -31.92
C ILE A 351 -11.32 -2.24 -33.10
N ARG A 352 -12.28 -1.35 -32.85
CA ARG A 352 -13.09 -0.74 -33.91
C ARG A 352 -12.21 -0.06 -34.97
N SER A 353 -11.27 0.79 -34.53
CA SER A 353 -10.34 1.46 -35.45
C SER A 353 -9.43 0.47 -36.19
N SER A 354 -8.97 -0.59 -35.51
CA SER A 354 -8.13 -1.60 -36.12
C SER A 354 -8.89 -2.42 -37.17
N THR A 355 -10.16 -2.72 -36.92
CA THR A 355 -11.05 -3.41 -37.86
C THR A 355 -11.32 -2.58 -39.11
N GLU A 356 -11.58 -1.28 -38.95
CA GLU A 356 -11.77 -0.36 -40.09
C GLU A 356 -10.50 -0.25 -40.95
N TRP A 357 -9.32 -0.22 -40.32
CA TRP A 357 -8.03 -0.26 -41.02
C TRP A 357 -7.79 -1.60 -41.74
N MET A 358 -8.18 -2.73 -41.13
CA MET A 358 -8.07 -4.07 -41.74
C MET A 358 -9.02 -4.28 -42.92
N PHE A 359 -10.14 -3.56 -42.98
CA PHE A 359 -11.04 -3.61 -44.15
C PHE A 359 -10.51 -2.82 -45.34
N THR A 360 -9.65 -1.83 -45.10
CA THR A 360 -9.14 -0.92 -46.15
C THR A 360 -7.75 -1.31 -46.65
N ASN A 361 -7.00 -2.12 -45.90
CA ASN A 361 -5.65 -2.55 -46.22
C ASN A 361 -5.52 -4.09 -46.13
N ASN A 362 -4.49 -4.66 -46.76
CA ASN A 362 -4.19 -6.08 -46.59
C ASN A 362 -3.88 -6.41 -45.12
N ILE A 363 -4.46 -7.51 -44.64
CA ILE A 363 -4.33 -7.96 -43.25
C ILE A 363 -2.90 -8.44 -42.98
N ASP A 364 -2.17 -7.71 -42.15
CA ASP A 364 -0.88 -8.16 -41.61
C ASP A 364 -1.10 -9.11 -40.40
N LYS A 365 -0.29 -10.17 -40.32
CA LYS A 365 -0.30 -11.17 -39.25
C LYS A 365 -0.11 -10.54 -37.86
N ILE A 366 0.71 -9.48 -37.78
CA ILE A 366 0.97 -8.75 -36.53
C ILE A 366 -0.31 -8.09 -36.01
N GLN A 367 -1.10 -7.49 -36.91
CA GLN A 367 -2.33 -6.79 -36.53
C GLN A 367 -3.45 -7.74 -36.14
N MET A 368 -3.54 -8.89 -36.80
CA MET A 368 -4.46 -9.95 -36.41
C MET A 368 -4.14 -10.45 -34.99
N MET A 369 -2.86 -10.67 -34.68
CA MET A 369 -2.41 -11.07 -33.34
C MET A 369 -2.67 -9.97 -32.28
N ASN A 370 -2.47 -8.70 -32.63
CA ASN A 370 -2.81 -7.57 -31.77
C ASN A 370 -4.31 -7.52 -31.46
N THR A 371 -5.16 -7.66 -32.47
CA THR A 371 -6.62 -7.65 -32.32
C THR A 371 -7.12 -8.76 -31.39
N ILE A 372 -6.60 -9.99 -31.56
CA ILE A 372 -6.90 -11.13 -30.68
C ILE A 372 -6.45 -10.84 -29.25
N SER A 373 -5.24 -10.30 -29.08
CA SER A 373 -4.68 -9.97 -27.76
C SER A 373 -5.52 -8.91 -27.03
N VAL A 374 -5.93 -7.84 -27.72
CA VAL A 374 -6.81 -6.81 -27.17
C VAL A 374 -8.19 -7.38 -26.83
N GLY A 375 -8.72 -8.29 -27.65
CA GLY A 375 -9.96 -9.01 -27.35
C GLY A 375 -9.90 -9.81 -26.05
N LEU A 376 -8.79 -10.53 -25.81
CA LEU A 376 -8.56 -11.25 -24.54
C LEU A 376 -8.45 -10.29 -23.34
N VAL A 377 -7.84 -9.12 -23.51
CA VAL A 377 -7.77 -8.09 -22.47
C VAL A 377 -9.17 -7.58 -22.11
N ILE A 378 -10.03 -7.31 -23.09
CA ILE A 378 -11.41 -6.89 -22.86
C ILE A 378 -12.18 -7.95 -22.07
N LEU A 379 -12.10 -9.22 -22.48
CA LEU A 379 -12.80 -10.32 -21.81
C LEU A 379 -12.33 -10.49 -20.36
N THR A 380 -11.02 -10.40 -20.11
CA THR A 380 -10.46 -10.55 -18.76
C THR A 380 -10.86 -9.40 -17.85
N LEU A 381 -10.66 -8.14 -18.26
CA LEU A 381 -11.03 -6.95 -17.47
C LEU A 381 -12.55 -6.86 -17.27
N GLY A 382 -13.34 -7.12 -18.31
CA GLY A 382 -14.80 -7.17 -18.23
C GLY A 382 -15.27 -8.22 -17.23
N SER A 383 -14.65 -9.41 -17.23
CA SER A 383 -14.98 -10.47 -16.26
C SER A 383 -14.74 -10.05 -14.81
N PHE A 384 -13.73 -9.23 -14.53
CA PHE A 384 -13.43 -8.75 -13.18
C PHE A 384 -14.53 -7.80 -12.68
N SER A 385 -14.95 -6.84 -13.50
CA SER A 385 -16.06 -5.94 -13.18
C SER A 385 -17.34 -6.73 -12.91
N VAL A 386 -17.70 -7.67 -13.80
CA VAL A 386 -18.90 -8.50 -13.64
C VAL A 386 -18.84 -9.31 -12.34
N ARG A 387 -17.71 -9.95 -12.03
CA ARG A 387 -17.54 -10.75 -10.80
C ARG A 387 -17.78 -9.93 -9.54
N THR A 388 -17.27 -8.69 -9.48
CA THR A 388 -17.45 -7.82 -8.30
C THR A 388 -18.90 -7.40 -8.10
N TRP A 389 -19.63 -7.10 -9.18
CA TRP A 389 -21.07 -6.82 -9.10
C TRP A 389 -21.88 -8.04 -8.70
N LEU A 390 -21.57 -9.21 -9.26
CA LEU A 390 -22.22 -10.46 -8.87
C LEU A 390 -21.96 -10.78 -7.39
N TYR A 391 -20.77 -10.49 -6.87
CA TYR A 391 -20.47 -10.61 -5.44
C TYR A 391 -21.37 -9.69 -4.61
N TYR A 392 -21.45 -8.40 -4.96
CA TYR A 392 -22.34 -7.45 -4.29
C TYR A 392 -23.81 -7.92 -4.31
N MET A 393 -24.31 -8.39 -5.47
CA MET A 393 -25.69 -8.89 -5.60
C MET A 393 -25.94 -10.14 -4.76
N ARG A 394 -24.99 -11.09 -4.73
CA ARG A 394 -25.10 -12.29 -3.88
C ARG A 394 -25.12 -11.92 -2.40
N LEU A 395 -24.29 -10.97 -1.99
CA LEU A 395 -24.23 -10.50 -0.61
C LEU A 395 -25.52 -9.78 -0.21
N ARG A 396 -26.03 -8.89 -1.07
CA ARG A 396 -27.31 -8.21 -0.88
C ARG A 396 -28.45 -9.21 -0.68
N LYS A 397 -28.58 -10.19 -1.59
CA LYS A 397 -29.60 -11.24 -1.49
C LYS A 397 -29.49 -12.01 -0.17
N ARG A 398 -28.26 -12.33 0.29
CA ARG A 398 -28.07 -13.04 1.57
C ARG A 398 -28.59 -12.23 2.77
N TYR A 399 -28.49 -10.91 2.74
CA TYR A 399 -28.93 -10.06 3.85
C TYR A 399 -30.42 -9.74 3.82
N ASP A 400 -31.00 -9.61 2.63
CA ASP A 400 -32.44 -9.39 2.46
C ASP A 400 -33.29 -10.60 2.90
N TYR A 401 -32.72 -11.83 2.88
CA TYR A 401 -33.40 -13.07 3.36
C TYR A 401 -33.24 -13.33 4.88
N ASN A 402 -32.36 -12.58 5.56
CA ASN A 402 -32.06 -12.76 7.00
C ASN A 402 -32.58 -11.57 7.84
N LEU A 403 -33.60 -10.89 7.32
CA LEU A 403 -34.45 -9.85 7.91
C LEU A 403 -35.88 -10.36 7.75
#